data_AF-A0A7Y4XQF6-F1
#
_entry.id   AF-A0A7Y4XQF6-F1
#
_cell.length_a   1.000
_cell.length_b   1.000
_cell.length_c   1.000
_cell.angle_alpha   90.00
_cell.angle_beta   90.00
_cell.angle_gamma   90.00
#
_symmetry.space_group_name_H-M   'P 1'
#
loop_
_entity.id
_entity.type
_entity.pdbx_description
1 polymer ?
#
loop_
_entity_poly.entity_id
_entity_poly.type
_entity_poly.pdbx_seq_one_letter_code
_entity_poly.pdbx_strand_id
1 'polypeptide(L)'
;MLRFSIIAVLLAAVVLLVVVVASDAGYFDLPSFFKEIVIFLGISTIGLYRLITNRIGSNPSDFVKIYLGVTVLRILFFGGFIFVIIKLDPDGAIENTVLFLVCYFLFTILEVGVLFRKINARKSSQHGQKDL
;
A
#
# COMPACT_ATOMS: atom_id res chain seq x y z
N MET A 1 -7.39 2.85 -13.87
CA MET A 1 -6.63 3.44 -12.74
C MET A 1 -7.56 3.83 -11.59
N LEU A 2 -8.70 4.50 -11.88
CA LEU A 2 -9.73 4.86 -10.90
C LEU A 2 -10.19 3.70 -9.99
N ARG A 3 -10.43 2.51 -10.57
CA ARG A 3 -10.85 1.31 -9.81
C ARG A 3 -9.89 0.94 -8.68
N PHE A 4 -8.57 1.05 -8.88
CA PHE A 4 -7.60 0.74 -7.83
C PHE A 4 -7.64 1.77 -6.71
N SER A 5 -7.68 3.06 -7.07
CA SER A 5 -7.78 4.13 -6.08
C SER A 5 -9.04 3.98 -5.21
N ILE A 6 -10.18 3.61 -5.80
CA ILE A 6 -11.42 3.33 -5.04
C ILE A 6 -11.21 2.16 -4.09
N ILE A 7 -10.64 1.04 -4.54
CA ILE A 7 -10.41 -0.14 -3.68
C ILE A 7 -9.44 0.19 -2.54
N ALA A 8 -8.38 0.96 -2.80
CA ALA A 8 -7.44 1.38 -1.77
C ALA A 8 -8.11 2.31 -0.74
N VAL A 9 -8.96 3.23 -1.17
CA VAL A 9 -9.75 4.10 -0.27
C VAL A 9 -10.74 3.28 0.55
N LEU A 10 -11.43 2.31 -0.06
CA LEU A 10 -12.34 1.42 0.66
C LEU A 10 -11.58 0.58 1.69
N LEU A 11 -10.41 0.03 1.34
CA LEU A 11 -9.57 -0.69 2.28
C LEU A 11 -9.16 0.20 3.45
N ALA A 12 -8.74 1.45 3.18
CA ALA A 12 -8.44 2.42 4.24
C ALA A 12 -9.65 2.65 5.15
N ALA A 13 -10.83 2.89 4.58
CA ALA A 13 -12.06 3.10 5.34
C ALA A 13 -12.45 1.88 6.20
N VAL A 14 -12.28 0.67 5.67
CA VAL A 14 -12.52 -0.58 6.42
C VAL A 14 -11.53 -0.72 7.58
N VAL A 15 -10.24 -0.47 7.34
CA VAL A 15 -9.23 -0.50 8.42
C VAL A 15 -9.57 0.53 9.50
N LEU A 16 -9.94 1.75 9.11
CA LEU A 16 -10.36 2.78 10.07
C LEU A 16 -11.57 2.32 10.90
N LEU A 17 -12.60 1.77 10.24
CA LEU A 17 -13.81 1.29 10.89
C LEU A 17 -13.51 0.15 11.87
N VAL A 18 -12.72 -0.84 11.45
CA VAL A 18 -12.39 -2.01 12.29
C VAL A 18 -11.61 -1.58 13.53
N VAL A 19 -10.63 -0.69 13.38
CA VAL A 19 -9.81 -0.20 14.50
C VAL A 19 -10.66 0.59 15.49
N VAL A 20 -11.54 1.48 15.01
CA VAL A 20 -12.44 2.26 15.89
C VAL A 20 -13.43 1.35 16.62
N VAL A 21 -14.12 0.45 15.89
CA VAL A 21 -15.11 -0.46 16.51
C VAL A 21 -14.46 -1.38 17.53
N ALA A 22 -13.27 -1.91 17.24
CA ALA A 22 -12.56 -2.77 18.17
C ALA A 22 -12.05 -2.01 19.41
N SER A 23 -11.66 -0.74 19.25
CA SER A 23 -11.29 0.12 20.38
C SER A 23 -12.51 0.48 21.25
N ASP A 24 -13.63 0.86 20.64
CA ASP A 24 -14.89 1.16 21.35
C ASP A 24 -15.43 -0.07 22.11
N ALA A 25 -15.20 -1.27 21.58
CA ALA A 25 -15.54 -2.53 22.25
C ALA A 25 -14.56 -2.93 23.37
N GLY A 26 -13.51 -2.14 23.61
CA GLY A 26 -12.55 -2.33 24.71
C GLY A 26 -11.50 -3.41 24.48
N TYR A 27 -11.26 -3.84 23.23
CA TYR A 27 -10.23 -4.84 22.95
C TYR A 27 -8.80 -4.28 23.04
N PHE A 28 -8.60 -3.01 22.68
CA PHE A 28 -7.31 -2.32 22.73
C PHE A 28 -7.45 -0.80 22.69
N ASP A 29 -6.45 -0.11 23.20
CA ASP A 29 -6.35 1.35 23.14
C ASP A 29 -6.05 1.83 21.72
N LEU A 30 -6.68 2.93 21.33
CA LEU A 30 -6.52 3.52 20.00
C LEU A 30 -5.09 4.11 19.87
N PRO A 31 -4.27 3.67 18.89
CA PRO A 31 -2.94 4.23 18.71
C PRO A 31 -2.99 5.73 18.40
N SER A 32 -2.11 6.52 18.99
CA SER A 32 -2.10 7.99 18.88
C SER A 32 -2.07 8.49 17.43
N PHE A 33 -1.34 7.79 16.55
CA PHE A 33 -1.14 8.18 15.15
C PHE A 33 -1.94 7.32 14.17
N PHE A 34 -3.04 6.70 14.60
CA PHE A 34 -3.75 5.73 13.76
C PHE A 34 -4.23 6.34 12.44
N LYS A 35 -4.76 7.57 12.46
CA LYS A 35 -5.28 8.25 11.26
C LYS A 35 -4.15 8.58 10.30
N GLU A 36 -3.07 9.12 10.84
CA GLU A 36 -1.88 9.53 10.12
C GLU A 36 -1.25 8.33 9.42
N ILE A 37 -1.10 7.21 10.11
CA ILE A 37 -0.57 5.95 9.56
C ILE A 37 -1.42 5.47 8.39
N VAL A 38 -2.74 5.35 8.57
CA VAL A 38 -3.64 4.81 7.55
C VAL A 38 -3.73 5.74 6.33
N ILE A 39 -3.84 7.05 6.54
CA ILE A 39 -3.90 8.04 5.46
C ILE A 39 -2.58 8.05 4.69
N PHE A 40 -1.44 8.08 5.40
CA PHE A 40 -0.12 8.09 4.78
C PHE A 40 0.12 6.83 3.94
N LEU A 41 -0.17 5.65 4.47
CA LEU A 41 -0.04 4.38 3.75
C LEU A 41 -0.98 4.32 2.54
N GLY A 42 -2.23 4.76 2.69
CA GLY A 42 -3.20 4.80 1.60
C GLY A 42 -2.77 5.71 0.46
N ILE A 43 -2.42 6.97 0.76
CA ILE A 43 -1.96 7.94 -0.24
C ILE A 43 -0.67 7.46 -0.91
N SER A 44 0.31 7.01 -0.13
CA SER A 44 1.58 6.52 -0.65
C SER A 44 1.37 5.33 -1.59
N THR A 45 0.54 4.37 -1.22
CA THR A 45 0.23 3.20 -2.06
C THR A 45 -0.47 3.60 -3.37
N ILE A 46 -1.40 4.57 -3.33
CA ILE A 46 -2.01 5.10 -4.55
C ILE A 46 -0.98 5.79 -5.44
N GLY A 47 -0.08 6.59 -4.85
CA GLY A 47 1.00 7.28 -5.55
C GLY A 47 1.97 6.32 -6.22
N LEU A 48 2.45 5.32 -5.48
CA LEU A 48 3.36 4.29 -5.98
C LEU A 48 2.72 3.46 -7.10
N TYR A 49 1.48 3.01 -6.92
CA TYR A 49 0.77 2.27 -7.96
C TYR A 49 0.63 3.09 -9.26
N ARG A 50 0.36 4.40 -9.17
CA ARG A 50 0.29 5.29 -10.34
C ARG A 50 1.64 5.42 -11.01
N LEU A 51 2.71 5.62 -10.24
CA LEU A 51 4.08 5.71 -10.75
C LEU A 51 4.46 4.43 -11.50
N ILE A 52 4.27 3.28 -10.87
CA ILE A 52 4.57 1.96 -11.45
C ILE A 52 3.73 1.75 -12.72
N THR A 53 2.42 1.98 -12.65
CA THR A 53 1.51 1.82 -13.81
C THR A 53 1.92 2.65 -15.01
N ASN A 54 2.29 3.92 -14.79
CA ASN A 54 2.67 4.83 -15.86
C ASN A 54 3.99 4.39 -16.50
N ARG A 55 4.94 3.89 -15.72
CA ARG A 55 6.25 3.41 -16.21
C ARG A 55 6.16 2.06 -16.94
N ILE A 56 5.34 1.12 -16.47
CA ILE A 56 5.12 -0.18 -17.13
C ILE A 56 4.50 0.00 -18.53
N GLY A 57 3.71 1.06 -18.74
CA GLY A 57 3.06 1.33 -20.01
C GLY A 57 4.02 1.36 -21.20
N SER A 58 5.28 1.77 -20.98
CA SER A 58 6.30 1.91 -22.02
C SER A 58 7.09 0.63 -22.29
N ASN A 59 7.37 -0.21 -21.29
CA ASN A 59 8.11 -1.47 -21.45
C ASN A 59 7.71 -2.49 -20.37
N PRO A 60 6.84 -3.48 -20.69
CA PRO A 60 6.39 -4.47 -19.72
C PRO A 60 7.51 -5.41 -19.25
N SER A 61 8.58 -5.58 -20.04
CA SER A 61 9.75 -6.39 -19.71
C SER A 61 10.55 -5.85 -18.51
N ASP A 62 10.48 -4.54 -18.25
CA ASP A 62 11.21 -3.90 -17.14
C ASP A 62 10.38 -3.81 -15.85
N PHE A 63 9.20 -4.46 -15.80
CA PHE A 63 8.32 -4.43 -14.62
C PHE A 63 9.07 -4.77 -13.33
N VAL A 64 9.83 -5.86 -13.33
CA VAL A 64 10.54 -6.34 -12.13
C VAL A 64 11.54 -5.31 -11.65
N LYS A 65 12.29 -4.67 -12.56
CA LYS A 65 13.28 -3.64 -12.21
C LYS A 65 12.62 -2.39 -11.63
N ILE A 66 11.53 -1.92 -12.26
CA ILE A 66 10.77 -0.76 -11.80
C ILE A 66 10.15 -1.05 -10.42
N TYR A 67 9.57 -2.24 -10.25
CA TYR A 67 8.93 -2.65 -9.01
C TYR A 67 9.95 -2.76 -7.86
N LEU A 68 11.11 -3.36 -8.11
CA LEU A 68 12.20 -3.42 -7.12
C LEU A 68 12.70 -2.02 -6.75
N GLY A 69 12.93 -1.14 -7.73
CA GLY A 69 13.36 0.24 -7.46
C GLY A 69 12.35 1.02 -6.62
N VAL A 70 11.05 0.88 -6.93
CA VAL A 70 9.98 1.49 -6.14
C VAL A 70 9.89 0.88 -4.74
N THR A 71 10.11 -0.42 -4.60
CA THR A 71 10.10 -1.10 -3.29
C THR A 71 11.22 -0.57 -2.39
N VAL A 72 12.42 -0.33 -2.93
CA VAL A 72 13.53 0.28 -2.18
C VAL A 72 13.15 1.69 -1.70
N LEU A 73 12.62 2.53 -2.60
CA LEU A 73 12.15 3.87 -2.22
C LEU A 73 11.05 3.81 -1.15
N ARG A 74 10.15 2.83 -1.25
CA ARG A 74 9.09 2.61 -0.27
C ARG A 74 9.67 2.26 1.09
N ILE A 75 10.63 1.34 1.18
CA ILE A 75 11.28 0.96 2.44
C ILE A 75 11.93 2.17 3.09
N LEU A 76 12.67 2.99 2.34
CA LEU A 76 13.30 4.20 2.87
C LEU A 76 12.28 5.23 3.36
N PHE A 77 11.24 5.50 2.56
CA PHE A 77 10.22 6.48 2.89
C PHE A 77 9.37 6.06 4.11
N PHE A 78 9.00 4.79 4.15
CA PHE A 78 8.21 4.21 5.23
C PHE A 78 9.01 4.02 6.50
N GLY A 79 10.28 3.62 6.37
CA GLY A 79 11.23 3.55 7.48
C GLY A 79 11.45 4.92 8.12
N GLY A 80 11.61 5.98 7.31
CA GLY A 80 11.70 7.35 7.80
C GLY A 80 10.42 7.80 8.52
N PHE A 81 9.25 7.51 7.95
CA PHE A 81 7.97 7.86 8.55
C PHE A 81 7.76 7.19 9.91
N ILE A 82 7.94 5.87 10.01
CA ILE A 82 7.73 5.16 11.27
C ILE A 82 8.76 5.58 12.33
N PHE A 83 10.00 5.88 11.92
CA PHE A 83 11.01 6.42 12.82
C PHE A 83 10.60 7.77 13.42
N VAL A 84 9.99 8.66 12.62
CA VAL A 84 9.46 9.94 13.11
C VAL A 84 8.34 9.71 14.12
N ILE A 85 7.41 8.78 13.85
CA ILE A 85 6.33 8.47 14.80
C ILE A 85 6.87 7.96 16.14
N ILE A 86 7.81 7.01 16.11
CA ILE A 86 8.43 6.46 17.32
C ILE A 86 9.15 7.56 18.13
N LYS A 87 9.72 8.57 17.46
CA LYS A 87 10.36 9.71 18.13
C LYS A 87 9.36 10.70 18.74
N LEU A 88 8.18 10.86 18.16
CA LEU A 88 7.15 11.78 18.64
C LEU A 88 6.33 11.19 19.79
N ASP A 89 6.10 9.88 19.78
CA ASP A 89 5.36 9.16 20.83
C ASP A 89 6.09 7.84 21.17
N PRO A 90 7.12 7.92 22.04
CA PRO A 90 7.87 6.75 22.47
C PRO A 90 7.02 5.77 23.29
N ASP A 91 6.03 6.27 24.04
CA ASP A 91 5.21 5.46 24.93
C ASP A 91 4.22 4.60 24.12
N GLY A 92 3.64 5.15 23.04
CA GLY A 92 2.80 4.41 22.09
C GLY A 92 3.56 3.76 20.93
N ALA A 93 4.88 3.64 21.01
CA ALA A 93 5.72 3.21 19.88
C ALA A 93 5.38 1.80 19.39
N ILE A 94 5.04 0.88 20.30
CA ILE A 94 4.75 -0.52 19.97
C ILE A 94 3.42 -0.59 19.20
N GLU A 95 2.37 0.02 19.73
CA GLU A 95 1.02 0.03 19.16
C GLU A 95 1.02 0.68 17.77
N ASN A 96 1.68 1.84 17.63
CA ASN A 96 1.83 2.52 16.35
C ASN A 96 2.63 1.67 15.34
N THR A 97 3.68 0.98 15.78
CA THR A 97 4.49 0.11 14.91
C THR A 97 3.70 -1.12 14.44
N VAL A 98 2.97 -1.77 15.34
CA VAL A 98 2.13 -2.93 15.01
C VAL A 98 1.04 -2.52 14.01
N LEU A 99 0.33 -1.41 14.27
CA LEU A 99 -0.66 -0.88 13.35
C LEU A 99 -0.07 -0.57 11.97
N PHE A 100 1.09 0.11 11.95
CA PHE A 100 1.82 0.43 10.73
C PHE A 100 2.14 -0.83 9.93
N LEU A 101 2.67 -1.87 10.59
CA LEU A 101 3.05 -3.13 9.95
C LEU A 101 1.85 -3.87 9.36
N VAL A 102 0.75 -3.96 10.11
CA VAL A 102 -0.50 -4.60 9.65
C VAL A 102 -1.05 -3.87 8.43
N CYS A 103 -1.17 -2.55 8.52
CA CYS A 103 -1.65 -1.73 7.40
C CYS A 103 -0.73 -1.83 6.19
N TYR A 104 0.59 -1.78 6.41
CA TYR A 104 1.60 -1.95 5.38
C TYR A 104 1.42 -3.25 4.61
N PHE A 105 1.20 -4.38 5.30
CA PHE A 105 0.97 -5.66 4.63
C PHE A 105 -0.34 -5.67 3.84
N LEU A 106 -1.43 -5.18 4.41
CA LEU A 106 -2.73 -5.11 3.72
C LEU A 106 -2.64 -4.31 2.42
N PHE A 107 -2.05 -3.11 2.47
CA PHE A 107 -1.87 -2.27 1.29
C PHE A 107 -0.89 -2.86 0.29
N THR A 108 0.19 -3.49 0.75
CA THR A 108 1.18 -4.16 -0.12
C THR A 108 0.55 -5.34 -0.86
N ILE A 109 -0.19 -6.22 -0.17
CA ILE A 109 -0.88 -7.37 -0.77
C ILE A 109 -1.88 -6.89 -1.84
N LEU A 110 -2.67 -5.86 -1.52
CA LEU A 110 -3.62 -5.27 -2.46
C LEU A 110 -2.91 -4.73 -3.71
N GLU A 111 -1.83 -3.97 -3.53
CA GLU A 111 -1.06 -3.40 -4.63
C GLU A 111 -0.46 -4.49 -5.54
N VAL A 112 0.23 -5.46 -4.95
CA VAL A 112 0.87 -6.57 -5.68
C VAL A 112 -0.17 -7.40 -6.41
N GLY A 113 -1.27 -7.78 -5.75
CA GLY A 113 -2.33 -8.58 -6.35
C GLY A 113 -2.94 -7.89 -7.58
N VAL A 114 -3.19 -6.58 -7.49
CA VAL A 114 -3.74 -5.82 -8.62
C VAL A 114 -2.72 -5.63 -9.74
N LEU A 115 -1.45 -5.35 -9.43
CA LEU A 115 -0.38 -5.24 -10.42
C LEU A 115 -0.17 -6.56 -11.16
N PHE A 116 -0.10 -7.67 -10.44
CA PHE A 116 0.08 -9.00 -11.02
C PHE A 116 -1.04 -9.35 -12.00
N ARG A 117 -2.30 -9.14 -11.59
CA ARG A 117 -3.47 -9.35 -12.48
C ARG A 117 -3.39 -8.50 -13.74
N LYS A 118 -2.96 -7.24 -13.62
CA LYS A 118 -2.86 -6.31 -14.75
C LYS A 118 -1.77 -6.69 -15.75
N ILE A 119 -0.64 -7.22 -15.28
CA ILE A 119 0.48 -7.63 -16.13
C ILE A 119 0.14 -8.92 -16.88
N ASN A 120 -0.45 -9.91 -16.19
CA ASN A 120 -0.87 -11.15 -16.82
C ASN A 120 -1.94 -10.90 -17.89
N ALA A 121 -2.91 -10.02 -17.63
CA ALA A 121 -3.91 -9.65 -18.63
C ALA A 121 -3.28 -9.05 -19.91
N ARG A 122 -2.23 -8.23 -19.78
CA ARG A 122 -1.52 -7.66 -20.94
C ARG A 122 -0.70 -8.70 -21.72
N LYS A 123 -0.05 -9.63 -21.02
CA LYS A 123 0.74 -10.70 -21.67
C LYS A 123 -0.15 -11.59 -22.54
N SER A 124 -1.35 -11.95 -22.09
CA SER A 124 -2.31 -12.75 -22.86
C SER A 124 -2.77 -12.04 -24.15
N SER A 125 -3.01 -10.72 -24.12
CA SER A 125 -3.40 -9.96 -25.31
C SER A 125 -2.28 -9.86 -26.36
N GLN A 126 -1.02 -9.86 -25.95
CA GLN A 126 0.12 -9.82 -26.89
C GLN A 126 0.40 -11.16 -27.57
N HIS A 127 0.05 -12.30 -26.95
CA HIS A 127 0.22 -13.61 -27.57
C HIS A 127 -0.83 -13.88 -28.66
N GLY A 128 -2.10 -13.55 -28.41
CA GLY A 128 -3.17 -13.74 -29.40
C GLY A 128 -3.06 -12.89 -30.67
N GLN A 129 -2.15 -11.90 -30.71
CA GLN A 129 -1.93 -11.05 -31.88
C GLN A 129 -0.74 -11.51 -32.75
N LYS A 130 0.06 -12.47 -32.29
CA LYS A 130 1.15 -13.07 -33.09
C LYS A 130 0.71 -14.28 -33.92
N ASP A 131 -0.47 -14.82 -33.62
CA ASP A 131 -1.03 -16.02 -34.25
C ASP A 131 -2.10 -15.69 -35.34
N LEU A 132 -2.19 -14.42 -35.76
CA LEU A 132 -3.00 -13.92 -36.87
C LEU A 132 -2.10 -13.23 -37.88
#